data_AF-A0A3S0HIP0-F1
#
_entry.id   AF-A0A3S0HIP0-F1
#
_cell.length_a   1.000
_cell.length_b   1.000
_cell.length_c   1.000
_cell.angle_alpha   90.00
_cell.angle_beta   90.00
_cell.angle_gamma   90.00
#
_symmetry.space_group_name_H-M   'P 1'
#
loop_
_entity.id
_entity.type
_entity.pdbx_description
1 polymer ?
#
loop_
_entity_poly.entity_id
_entity_poly.type
_entity_poly.pdbx_seq_one_letter_code
_entity_poly.pdbx_strand_id
1 'polypeptide(L)'
;MSLPYSARRAFGRILLAQADITKLDTDAIVNAATSSLLGGGGVDGAIHRAGGPDTLEACRRLRAGHYGKGLPTGEAVITSGGRLPARYVIHTVGPVWNG
;
A
#
# COMPACT_ATOMS: atom_id res chain seq x y z
N MET A 1 9.97 -36.05 25.46
CA MET A 1 10.84 -35.45 24.43
C MET A 1 9.96 -35.04 23.27
N SER A 2 9.56 -33.77 23.24
CA SER A 2 8.86 -33.08 22.14
C SER A 2 8.92 -31.59 22.49
N LEU A 3 9.73 -30.82 21.76
CA LEU A 3 9.91 -29.39 22.03
C LEU A 3 8.60 -28.65 21.78
N PRO A 4 8.17 -27.76 22.69
CA PRO A 4 6.97 -26.95 22.50
C PRO A 4 7.22 -25.96 21.35
N TYR A 5 6.19 -25.77 20.55
CA TYR A 5 6.02 -24.74 19.54
C TYR A 5 6.93 -23.52 19.77
N SER A 6 7.98 -23.40 18.97
CA SER A 6 8.84 -22.21 18.91
C SER A 6 7.94 -21.01 18.63
N ALA A 7 7.65 -20.22 19.66
CA ALA A 7 7.13 -18.87 19.51
C ALA A 7 8.11 -18.10 18.62
N ARG A 8 7.80 -18.03 17.33
CA ARG A 8 8.48 -17.12 16.41
C ARG A 8 8.31 -15.74 17.04
N ARG A 9 9.43 -15.14 17.45
CA ARG A 9 9.49 -13.84 18.12
C ARG A 9 8.56 -12.86 17.40
N ALA A 10 7.44 -12.51 18.04
CA ALA A 10 6.57 -11.44 17.59
C ALA A 10 7.30 -10.13 17.87
N PHE A 11 8.11 -9.67 16.93
CA PHE A 11 8.61 -8.31 16.95
C PHE A 11 7.62 -7.42 16.19
N GLY A 12 7.04 -6.46 16.91
CA GLY A 12 6.11 -5.48 16.36
C GLY A 12 5.03 -5.13 17.38
N ARG A 13 4.77 -3.83 17.57
CA ARG A 13 3.58 -3.35 18.28
C ARG A 13 2.50 -3.13 17.25
N ILE A 14 1.31 -3.67 17.47
CA ILE A 14 0.12 -3.38 16.67
C ILE A 14 -0.71 -2.37 17.46
N LEU A 15 -1.05 -1.25 16.81
CA LEU A 15 -1.89 -0.20 17.38
C LEU A 15 -3.10 -0.01 16.46
N LEU A 16 -4.27 0.12 17.07
CA LEU A 16 -5.48 0.56 16.38
C LEU A 16 -5.62 2.07 16.60
N ALA A 17 -5.72 2.82 15.51
CA ALA A 17 -5.88 4.27 15.56
C ALA A 17 -6.94 4.72 14.55
N GLN A 18 -7.73 5.72 14.93
CA GLN A 18 -8.62 6.45 14.02
C GLN A 18 -7.89 7.70 13.54
N ALA A 19 -7.50 7.72 12.26
CA ALA A 19 -6.76 8.82 11.66
C ALA A 19 -6.96 8.87 10.14
N ASP A 20 -6.61 10.01 9.52
CA ASP A 20 -6.42 10.11 8.07
C ASP A 20 -5.00 9.61 7.73
N ILE A 21 -4.92 8.48 7.02
CA ILE A 21 -3.66 7.85 6.64
C ILE A 21 -2.75 8.76 5.81
N THR A 22 -3.32 9.73 5.08
CA THR A 22 -2.55 10.67 4.26
C THR A 22 -1.78 11.72 5.06
N LYS A 23 -2.03 11.79 6.38
CA LYS A 23 -1.40 12.75 7.30
C LYS A 23 -0.36 12.11 8.22
N LEU A 24 -0.19 10.80 8.17
CA LEU A 24 0.74 10.10 9.05
C LEU A 24 2.19 10.33 8.62
N ASP A 25 2.99 10.88 9.53
CA ASP A 25 4.44 10.99 9.39
C ASP A 25 5.07 9.65 9.83
N THR A 26 5.46 8.85 8.84
CA THR A 26 5.97 7.50 9.04
C THR A 26 6.87 7.10 7.86
N ASP A 27 7.60 6.00 7.99
CA ASP A 27 8.43 5.52 6.89
C ASP A 27 7.59 5.09 5.68
N ALA A 28 6.49 4.38 5.90
CA ALA A 28 5.61 3.94 4.82
C ALA A 28 4.15 3.84 5.26
N ILE A 29 3.25 4.14 4.33
CA ILE A 29 1.82 3.81 4.44
C ILE A 29 1.45 2.73 3.43
N VAL A 30 0.41 1.96 3.73
CA VAL A 30 -0.14 0.94 2.83
C VAL A 30 -1.41 1.47 2.18
N ASN A 31 -1.45 1.44 0.85
CA ASN A 31 -2.61 1.79 0.06
C ASN A 31 -3.42 0.53 -0.32
N ALA A 32 -4.73 0.56 -0.06
CA ALA A 32 -5.69 -0.40 -0.61
C ALA A 32 -5.97 -0.04 -2.07
N ALA A 33 -5.06 -0.43 -2.95
CA ALA A 33 -5.03 -0.01 -4.34
C ALA A 33 -6.01 -0.80 -5.22
N THR A 34 -6.43 -0.17 -6.32
CA THR A 34 -7.03 -0.91 -7.44
C THR A 34 -5.93 -1.64 -8.24
N SER A 35 -6.28 -2.76 -8.89
CA SER A 35 -5.34 -3.48 -9.77
C SER A 35 -4.79 -2.61 -10.90
N SER A 36 -5.49 -1.53 -11.26
CA SER A 36 -5.01 -0.60 -12.28
C SER A 36 -3.73 0.13 -11.88
N LEU A 37 -3.45 0.33 -10.58
CA LEU A 37 -2.45 1.25 -10.03
C LEU A 37 -2.61 2.73 -10.42
N LEU A 38 -3.64 3.10 -11.19
CA LEU A 38 -3.79 4.47 -11.70
C LEU A 38 -4.70 5.33 -10.81
N GLY A 39 -4.80 4.95 -9.54
CA GLY A 39 -5.76 5.50 -8.58
C GLY A 39 -7.16 4.92 -8.74
N GLY A 40 -8.06 5.41 -7.88
CA GLY A 40 -9.41 4.91 -7.74
C GLY A 40 -10.24 5.78 -6.79
N GLY A 41 -11.29 5.20 -6.23
CA GLY A 41 -12.09 5.82 -5.17
C GLY A 41 -11.50 5.62 -3.77
N GLY A 42 -12.24 6.04 -2.73
CA GLY A 42 -11.91 5.75 -1.33
C GLY A 42 -10.51 6.22 -0.91
N VAL A 43 -9.82 5.37 -0.13
CA VAL A 43 -8.48 5.66 0.38
C VAL A 43 -7.42 5.74 -0.73
N ASP A 44 -7.56 4.95 -1.80
CA ASP A 44 -6.65 4.99 -2.96
C ASP A 44 -6.68 6.36 -3.63
N GLY A 45 -7.88 6.86 -3.90
CA GLY A 45 -8.05 8.22 -4.42
C GLY A 45 -7.53 9.29 -3.47
N ALA A 46 -7.69 9.12 -2.15
CA ALA A 46 -7.18 10.07 -1.16
C ALA A 46 -5.63 10.11 -1.17
N ILE A 47 -4.99 8.94 -1.20
CA ILE A 47 -3.53 8.81 -1.26
C ILE A 47 -2.98 9.39 -2.57
N HIS A 48 -3.58 9.08 -3.73
CA HIS A 48 -3.15 9.66 -5.01
C HIS A 48 -3.29 11.19 -5.05
N ARG A 49 -4.38 11.74 -4.50
CA ARG A 49 -4.56 13.21 -4.43
C ARG A 49 -3.54 13.87 -3.49
N ALA A 50 -3.30 13.27 -2.33
CA ALA A 50 -2.38 13.81 -1.33
C ALA A 50 -0.90 13.66 -1.73
N GLY A 51 -0.51 12.51 -2.31
CA GLY A 51 0.83 12.27 -2.83
C GLY A 51 1.16 13.07 -4.10
N GLY A 52 0.13 13.52 -4.82
CA GLY A 52 0.28 14.42 -5.96
C GLY A 52 0.70 13.72 -7.25
N PRO A 53 1.14 14.49 -8.27
CA PRO A 53 1.42 13.95 -9.61
C PRO A 53 2.51 12.89 -9.62
N ASP A 54 3.50 13.00 -8.75
CA ASP A 54 4.65 12.07 -8.67
C ASP A 54 4.21 10.64 -8.32
N THR A 55 3.20 10.49 -7.46
CA THR A 55 2.62 9.18 -7.11
C THR A 55 1.98 8.53 -8.33
N LEU A 56 1.20 9.28 -9.11
CA LEU A 56 0.59 8.78 -10.33
C LEU A 56 1.64 8.46 -11.40
N GLU A 57 2.68 9.27 -11.52
CA GLU A 57 3.76 9.03 -12.48
C GLU A 57 4.55 7.76 -12.13
N ALA A 58 4.90 7.55 -10.86
CA ALA A 58 5.54 6.32 -10.40
C ALA A 58 4.69 5.09 -10.73
N CYS A 59 3.38 5.16 -10.49
CA CYS A 59 2.46 4.07 -10.83
C CYS A 59 2.36 3.83 -12.34
N ARG A 60 2.38 4.89 -13.16
CA ARG A 60 2.43 4.78 -14.63
C ARG A 60 3.70 4.08 -15.10
N ARG A 61 4.86 4.35 -14.49
CA ARG A 61 6.11 3.66 -14.81
C ARG A 61 6.04 2.17 -14.46
N LEU A 62 5.48 1.82 -13.30
CA LEU A 62 5.24 0.42 -12.92
C LEU A 62 4.33 -0.29 -13.93
N ARG A 63 3.24 0.38 -14.33
CA ARG A 63 2.32 -0.08 -15.37
C ARG A 63 2.96 -0.22 -16.74
N ALA A 64 3.91 0.64 -17.12
CA ALA A 64 4.62 0.53 -18.38
C ALA A 64 5.65 -0.63 -18.39
N GLY A 65 6.03 -1.13 -17.22
CA GLY A 65 6.94 -2.26 -17.05
C GLY A 65 6.22 -3.59 -16.91
N HIS A 66 6.70 -4.43 -15.97
CA HIS A 66 6.21 -5.79 -15.75
C HIS A 66 4.73 -5.86 -15.32
N TYR A 67 4.14 -4.76 -14.86
CA TYR A 67 2.75 -4.69 -14.43
C TYR A 67 1.78 -4.18 -15.52
N GLY A 68 2.09 -4.38 -16.81
CA GLY A 68 1.28 -3.96 -17.96
C GLY A 68 -0.25 -4.13 -17.82
N LYS A 69 -0.68 -5.27 -17.27
CA LYS A 69 -2.10 -5.61 -17.07
C LYS A 69 -2.67 -5.15 -15.72
N GLY A 70 -1.85 -4.51 -14.90
CA GLY A 70 -2.16 -4.18 -13.50
C GLY A 70 -1.40 -5.05 -12.51
N LEU A 71 -1.52 -4.69 -11.23
CA LEU A 71 -1.00 -5.47 -10.12
C LEU A 71 -1.98 -6.63 -9.80
N PRO A 72 -1.54 -7.90 -9.82
CA PRO A 72 -2.38 -9.02 -9.46
C PRO A 72 -2.88 -8.95 -8.01
N THR A 73 -4.03 -9.56 -7.75
CA THR A 73 -4.53 -9.74 -6.37
C THR A 73 -3.52 -10.53 -5.54
N GLY A 74 -3.25 -10.06 -4.32
CA GLY A 74 -2.28 -10.65 -3.40
C GLY A 74 -0.86 -10.10 -3.53
N GLU A 75 -0.58 -9.29 -4.56
CA GLU A 75 0.73 -8.69 -4.79
C GLU A 75 0.81 -7.26 -4.24
N ALA A 76 2.05 -6.80 -4.04
CA ALA A 76 2.36 -5.45 -3.56
C ALA A 76 3.55 -4.82 -4.30
N VAL A 77 3.51 -3.49 -4.48
CA VAL A 77 4.59 -2.69 -5.08
C VAL A 77 4.83 -1.44 -4.25
N ILE A 78 6.05 -0.89 -4.31
CA ILE A 78 6.43 0.30 -3.57
C ILE A 78 6.72 1.47 -4.51
N THR A 79 6.27 2.67 -4.13
CA THR A 79 6.60 3.94 -4.77
C THR A 79 7.07 4.96 -3.71
N SER A 80 7.60 6.11 -4.15
CA SER A 80 7.82 7.23 -3.23
C SER A 80 6.49 7.81 -2.75
N GLY A 81 6.51 8.43 -1.57
CA GLY A 81 5.34 9.13 -1.01
C GLY A 81 4.88 10.36 -1.80
N GLY A 82 5.67 10.82 -2.77
CA GLY A 82 5.43 12.09 -3.44
C GLY A 82 5.40 13.23 -2.42
N ARG A 83 4.25 13.88 -2.27
CA ARG A 83 4.00 14.97 -1.33
C ARG A 83 3.45 14.54 0.04
N LEU A 84 3.26 13.23 0.27
CA LEU A 84 2.85 12.72 1.58
C LEU A 84 3.94 12.96 2.63
N PRO A 85 3.57 13.11 3.92
CA PRO A 85 4.55 13.04 5.01
C PRO A 85 5.26 11.67 5.05
N ALA A 86 4.54 10.61 4.69
CA ALA A 86 5.11 9.28 4.57
C ALA A 86 6.14 9.20 3.45
N ARG A 87 7.30 8.56 3.70
CA ARG A 87 8.39 8.49 2.72
C ARG A 87 8.07 7.57 1.54
N TYR A 88 7.29 6.53 1.79
CA TYR A 88 6.91 5.52 0.79
C TYR A 88 5.42 5.18 0.85
N VAL A 89 4.89 4.72 -0.29
CA VAL A 89 3.57 4.08 -0.37
C VAL A 89 3.75 2.66 -0.87
N ILE A 90 3.24 1.70 -0.10
CA ILE A 90 3.11 0.29 -0.51
C ILE A 90 1.71 0.09 -1.07
N HIS A 91 1.58 -0.10 -2.36
CA HIS A 91 0.31 -0.35 -3.04
C HIS A 91 0.05 -1.85 -3.08
N THR A 92 -1.06 -2.29 -2.53
CA THR A 92 -1.44 -3.71 -2.50
C THR A 92 -2.87 -3.89 -3.00
N VAL A 93 -3.13 -5.01 -3.69
CA VAL A 93 -4.45 -5.36 -4.21
C VAL A 93 -5.02 -6.52 -3.39
N GLY A 94 -6.02 -6.22 -2.55
CA GLY A 94 -6.76 -7.23 -1.80
C GLY A 94 -7.73 -8.04 -2.66
N PRO A 95 -8.17 -9.24 -2.21
CA PRO A 95 -9.22 -10.00 -2.89
C PRO A 95 -10.59 -9.30 -2.79
N VAL A 96 -11.45 -9.53 -3.77
CA VAL A 96 -12.86 -9.09 -3.74
C VAL A 96 -13.70 -10.20 -3.08
N TRP A 97 -14.35 -9.88 -1.97
CA TRP A 97 -15.27 -10.77 -1.27
C TRP A 97 -16.72 -10.51 -1.73
N ASN A 98 -17.46 -11.58 -2.06
CA ASN A 98 -18.83 -11.49 -2.59
C ASN A 98 -19.93 -12.10 -1.69
N GLY A 99 -19.58 -12.59 -0.49
CA GLY A 99 -20.53 -13.25 0.42
C GLY A 99 -20.57 -14.76 0.24
#